data_AF-A0A814U0S3-F1
#
_entry.id   AF-A0A814U0S3-F1
#
_cell.length_a   1.000
_cell.length_b   1.000
_cell.length_c   1.000
_cell.angle_alpha   90.00
_cell.angle_beta   90.00
_cell.angle_gamma   90.00
#
_symmetry.space_group_name_H-M   'P 1'
#
loop_
_entity.id
_entity.type
_entity.pdbx_description
1 polymer ?
#
loop_
_entity_poly.entity_id
_entity_poly.type
_entity_poly.pdbx_seq_one_letter_code
_entity_poly.pdbx_strand_id
1 'polypeptide(L)'
;MNTFLSTTTQSNVALIYSGNGESRPLFESVLFEIEIEQSYSTEPFTDICPVSFFRNEHEVLFTIGCIFRINSIYDLTPTIWIINLSLVTYNDKDVAEKCFMDVQQIALATSPCNHRILVRFYESMALLQIEKNNYTIALELLSKVLQIALDYSFASNIIIHTYSNLGLVYRKILNFDRACENYELALNIITQSNALPKLHPLHSVIHNNLAYTKQLQNDYDEAL
;
A
#
# COMPACT_ATOMS: atom_id res chain seq x y z
N MET A 1 -2.24 20.03 4.23
CA MET A 1 -1.30 20.10 5.36
C MET A 1 -0.41 18.88 5.26
N ASN A 2 0.88 19.07 4.99
CA ASN A 2 1.83 17.97 5.08
C ASN A 2 2.24 17.88 6.55
N THR A 3 1.67 16.95 7.28
CA THR A 3 2.15 16.62 8.63
C THR A 3 3.39 15.72 8.46
N PHE A 4 4.41 15.89 9.28
CA PHE A 4 5.56 15.00 9.33
C PHE A 4 5.76 14.59 10.78
N LEU A 5 6.26 13.38 11.02
CA LEU A 5 6.74 13.01 12.34
C LEU A 5 8.23 13.36 12.39
N SER A 6 8.57 14.35 13.22
CA SER A 6 9.96 14.71 13.50
C SER A 6 10.48 13.93 14.69
N THR A 7 11.72 13.46 14.60
CA THR A 7 12.46 12.79 15.67
C THR A 7 13.96 13.04 15.50
N THR A 8 14.78 12.43 16.35
CA THR A 8 16.23 12.61 16.37
C THR A 8 16.95 11.28 16.50
N THR A 9 18.15 11.18 15.91
CA THR A 9 19.05 10.03 16.14
C THR A 9 19.83 10.13 17.44
N GLN A 10 19.72 11.26 18.15
CA GLN A 10 20.43 11.54 19.40
C GLN A 10 19.58 11.19 20.61
N SER A 11 19.95 10.13 21.32
CA SER A 11 19.21 9.64 22.50
C SER A 11 19.09 10.67 23.63
N ASN A 12 20.13 11.47 23.87
CA ASN A 12 20.13 12.53 24.87
C ASN A 12 19.12 13.64 24.55
N VAL A 13 18.93 13.97 23.28
CA VAL A 13 17.93 14.97 22.84
C VAL A 13 16.54 14.38 22.99
N ALA A 14 16.32 13.13 22.55
CA ALA A 14 15.03 12.47 22.67
C ALA A 14 14.55 12.33 24.14
N LEU A 15 15.46 12.04 25.07
CA LEU A 15 15.18 11.94 26.51
C LEU A 15 14.73 13.28 27.12
N ILE A 16 15.22 14.41 26.63
CA ILE A 16 14.76 15.73 27.09
C ILE A 16 13.28 15.92 26.74
N TYR A 17 12.87 15.48 25.54
CA TYR A 17 11.48 15.58 25.09
C TYR A 17 10.54 14.56 25.72
N SER A 18 11.01 13.36 26.06
CA SER A 18 10.20 12.38 26.81
C SER A 18 9.89 12.84 28.23
N GLY A 19 10.75 13.68 28.81
CA GLY A 19 10.70 14.06 30.22
C GLY A 19 11.03 12.87 31.14
N ASN A 20 10.85 13.08 32.45
CA ASN A 20 11.20 12.09 33.48
C ASN A 20 9.98 11.39 34.11
N GLY A 21 8.76 11.64 33.63
CA GLY A 21 7.51 11.11 34.17
C GLY A 21 7.13 11.55 35.60
N GLU A 22 8.08 12.06 36.39
CA GLU A 22 7.88 12.44 37.80
C GLU A 22 6.89 13.61 37.98
N SER A 23 6.81 14.50 37.00
CA SER A 23 5.94 15.69 37.05
C SER A 23 4.46 15.40 36.79
N ARG A 24 4.11 14.17 36.39
CA ARG A 24 2.74 13.78 35.99
C ARG A 24 2.38 12.40 36.55
N PRO A 25 1.96 12.30 37.82
CA PRO A 25 1.82 11.02 38.54
C PRO A 25 0.76 10.05 37.99
N LEU A 26 -0.07 10.49 37.05
CA LEU A 26 -1.06 9.65 36.35
C LEU A 26 -0.60 9.21 34.96
N PHE A 27 0.60 9.60 34.54
CA PHE A 27 1.12 9.39 33.19
C PHE A 27 2.54 8.86 33.26
N GLU A 28 2.86 7.95 32.35
CA GLU A 28 4.22 7.46 32.16
C GLU A 28 4.83 8.13 30.94
N SER A 29 6.14 8.38 31.00
CA SER A 29 6.91 8.85 29.85
C SER A 29 7.22 7.66 28.95
N VAL A 30 6.96 7.80 27.65
CA VAL A 30 7.29 6.77 26.65
C VAL A 30 8.30 7.34 25.67
N LEU A 31 9.37 6.60 25.46
CA LEU A 31 10.38 6.86 24.45
C LEU A 31 10.26 5.82 23.34
N PHE A 32 10.07 6.27 22.11
CA PHE A 32 10.07 5.40 20.93
C PHE A 32 11.50 5.29 20.39
N GLU A 33 12.07 4.10 20.43
CA GLU A 33 13.35 3.78 19.82
C GLU A 33 13.07 3.11 18.47
N ILE A 34 13.52 3.71 17.36
CA ILE A 34 13.19 3.24 16.01
C ILE A 34 14.45 2.73 15.33
N GLU A 35 14.50 1.43 15.09
CA GLU A 35 15.53 0.75 14.32
C GLU A 35 15.16 0.73 12.83
N ILE A 36 16.14 1.08 12.00
CA ILE A 36 15.99 1.20 10.55
C ILE A 36 17.15 0.48 9.86
N GLU A 37 16.83 -0.43 8.96
CA GLU A 37 17.81 -1.04 8.06
C GLU A 37 18.04 -0.18 6.82
N GLN A 38 19.22 0.45 6.72
CA GLN A 38 19.59 1.37 5.63
C GLN A 38 19.94 0.70 4.28
N SER A 39 19.60 -0.57 4.10
CA SER A 39 19.97 -1.31 2.90
C SER A 39 19.12 -1.00 1.66
N TYR A 40 18.08 -0.15 1.76
CA TYR A 40 17.07 0.01 0.71
C TYR A 40 16.96 1.45 0.17
N SER A 41 16.67 1.56 -1.14
CA SER A 41 16.72 2.82 -1.90
C SER A 41 15.52 3.76 -1.72
N THR A 42 14.46 3.35 -1.02
CA THR A 42 13.22 4.13 -0.88
C THR A 42 12.80 4.17 0.58
N GLU A 43 13.56 4.91 1.37
CA GLU A 43 13.25 5.10 2.78
C GLU A 43 12.16 6.16 2.94
N PRO A 44 11.11 5.89 3.72
CA PRO A 44 10.02 6.84 3.97
C PRO A 44 10.40 7.94 4.98
N PHE A 45 11.70 8.14 5.22
CA PHE A 45 12.27 9.16 6.10
C PHE A 45 13.46 9.86 5.45
N THR A 46 13.83 11.02 5.99
CA THR A 46 14.98 11.82 5.53
C THR A 46 15.68 12.45 6.73
N ASP A 47 17.01 12.39 6.75
CA ASP A 47 17.85 13.23 7.60
C ASP A 47 17.81 14.67 7.08
N ILE A 48 17.29 15.59 7.91
CA ILE A 48 17.16 17.00 7.58
C ILE A 48 18.15 17.88 8.34
N CYS A 49 19.16 17.31 8.99
CA CYS A 49 20.20 18.05 9.71
C CYS A 49 20.78 19.25 8.91
N PRO A 50 21.00 19.17 7.58
CA PRO A 50 21.48 20.32 6.80
C PRO A 50 20.54 21.53 6.75
N VAL A 51 19.24 21.31 6.97
CA VAL A 51 18.18 22.33 6.86
C VAL A 51 17.35 22.48 8.15
N SER A 52 17.70 21.74 9.21
CA SER A 52 16.99 21.78 10.49
C SER A 52 17.12 23.16 11.13
N PHE A 53 16.06 23.57 11.83
CA PHE A 53 16.07 24.78 12.64
C PHE A 53 17.05 24.66 13.82
N PHE A 54 17.19 23.46 14.40
CA PHE A 54 18.09 23.17 15.49
C PHE A 54 19.39 22.57 14.96
N ARG A 55 20.38 23.43 14.66
CA ARG A 55 21.64 23.04 14.00
C ARG A 55 22.50 21.99 14.74
N ASN A 56 22.24 21.77 16.02
CA ASN A 56 22.98 20.80 16.83
C ASN A 56 22.23 19.47 17.00
N GLU A 57 21.04 19.36 16.41
CA GLU A 57 20.21 18.16 16.43
C GLU A 57 20.33 17.41 15.10
N HIS A 58 20.47 16.09 15.19
CA HIS A 58 20.36 15.22 14.03
C HIS A 58 18.89 14.84 13.80
N GLU A 59 18.15 15.83 13.30
CA GLU A 59 16.71 15.72 13.07
C GLU A 59 16.40 14.84 11.85
N VAL A 60 15.45 13.93 12.03
CA VAL A 60 14.93 13.00 11.03
C VAL A 60 13.44 13.22 10.87
N LEU A 61 12.98 13.34 9.62
CA LEU A 61 11.55 13.42 9.30
C LEU A 61 11.06 12.12 8.70
N PHE A 62 9.96 11.60 9.25
CA PHE A 62 9.17 10.52 8.66
C PHE A 62 7.95 11.06 7.92
N THR A 63 7.66 10.46 6.78
CA THR A 63 6.40 10.68 6.06
C THR A 63 5.21 10.07 6.81
N ILE A 64 4.03 10.68 6.71
CA ILE A 64 2.80 10.10 7.27
C ILE A 64 2.52 8.77 6.57
N GLY A 65 2.16 7.76 7.35
CA GLY A 65 1.83 6.42 6.84
C GLY A 65 2.96 5.41 7.00
N CYS A 66 4.09 5.79 7.61
CA CYS A 66 5.08 4.83 8.07
C CYS A 66 4.43 3.83 9.04
N ILE A 67 4.69 2.55 8.82
CA ILE A 67 4.26 1.46 9.70
C ILE A 67 5.49 0.99 10.47
N PHE A 68 5.33 0.84 11.77
CA PHE A 68 6.38 0.34 12.66
C PHE A 68 5.90 -0.95 13.32
N ARG A 69 6.80 -1.94 13.43
CA ARG A 69 6.56 -3.16 14.21
C ARG A 69 7.15 -2.96 15.60
N ILE A 70 6.37 -3.26 16.64
CA ILE A 70 6.88 -3.31 18.03
C ILE A 70 7.72 -4.58 18.18
N ASN A 71 9.00 -4.41 18.48
CA ASN A 71 9.93 -5.51 18.73
C ASN A 71 9.92 -5.91 20.22
N SER A 72 10.01 -4.91 21.10
CA SER A 72 10.01 -5.11 22.55
C SER A 72 9.56 -3.86 23.29
N ILE A 73 9.13 -4.04 24.53
CA ILE A 73 8.77 -2.96 25.46
C ILE A 73 9.50 -3.26 26.77
N TYR A 74 10.26 -2.29 27.26
CA TYR A 74 11.04 -2.42 28.49
C TYR A 74 11.15 -1.08 29.21
N ASP A 75 11.36 -1.10 30.51
CA ASP A 75 11.51 0.07 31.35
C ASP A 75 12.98 0.54 31.40
N LEU A 76 13.22 1.82 31.12
CA LEU A 76 14.52 2.45 31.35
C LEU A 76 14.65 2.87 32.82
N THR A 77 13.56 3.40 33.36
CA THR A 77 13.37 3.79 34.76
C THR A 77 11.92 3.50 35.15
N PRO A 78 11.56 3.53 36.45
CA PRO A 78 10.18 3.27 36.89
C PRO A 78 9.11 4.19 36.27
N THR A 79 9.51 5.31 35.65
CA THR A 79 8.61 6.31 35.06
C THR A 79 8.82 6.50 33.56
N ILE A 80 9.82 5.83 32.97
CA ILE A 80 10.16 5.93 31.54
C ILE A 80 10.19 4.54 30.91
N TRP A 81 9.29 4.32 29.96
CA TRP A 81 9.22 3.10 29.14
C TRP A 81 9.86 3.35 27.78
N ILE A 82 10.62 2.37 27.30
CA ILE A 82 11.12 2.32 25.94
C ILE A 82 10.27 1.32 25.15
N ILE A 83 9.77 1.79 24.01
CA ILE A 83 9.15 0.93 23.00
C ILE A 83 10.11 0.88 21.83
N ASN A 84 10.74 -0.29 21.66
CA ASN A 84 11.62 -0.55 20.53
C ASN A 84 10.79 -0.97 19.32
N LEU A 85 10.99 -0.26 18.22
CA LEU A 85 10.25 -0.32 16.98
C LEU A 85 11.20 -0.63 15.84
N SER A 86 10.79 -1.45 14.88
CA SER A 86 11.44 -1.56 13.58
C SER A 86 10.59 -0.90 12.50
N LEU A 87 11.22 -0.10 11.63
CA LEU A 87 10.53 0.44 10.45
C LEU A 87 10.21 -0.71 9.51
N VAL A 88 8.93 -0.88 9.20
CA VAL A 88 8.49 -1.88 8.25
C VAL A 88 8.73 -1.36 6.83
N THR A 89 9.53 -2.10 6.06
CA THR A 89 9.70 -1.84 4.63
C THR A 89 8.74 -2.70 3.80
N TYR A 90 8.38 -2.23 2.61
CA TYR A 90 7.47 -2.93 1.68
C TYR A 90 7.98 -4.31 1.18
N ASN A 91 9.15 -4.77 1.63
CA ASN A 91 9.71 -6.08 1.30
C ASN A 91 9.52 -7.11 2.42
N ASP A 92 9.01 -6.69 3.57
CA ASP A 92 8.76 -7.56 4.70
C ASP A 92 7.46 -8.35 4.42
N LYS A 93 7.61 -9.57 3.89
CA LYS A 93 6.49 -10.47 3.53
C LYS A 93 5.47 -10.58 4.67
N ASP A 94 5.97 -10.57 5.90
CA ASP A 94 5.21 -10.67 7.13
C ASP A 94 4.26 -9.48 7.35
N VAL A 95 4.51 -8.30 6.78
CA VAL A 95 3.61 -7.14 6.97
C VAL A 95 2.55 -7.08 5.89
N ALA A 96 2.88 -7.45 4.65
CA ALA A 96 1.83 -7.67 3.65
C ALA A 96 0.86 -8.76 4.14
N GLU A 97 1.36 -9.86 4.69
CA GLU A 97 0.55 -10.93 5.26
C GLU A 97 -0.17 -10.51 6.56
N LYS A 98 0.48 -9.77 7.46
CA LYS A 98 -0.18 -9.29 8.68
C LYS A 98 -1.25 -8.24 8.40
N CYS A 99 -0.98 -7.25 7.54
CA CYS A 99 -2.02 -6.32 7.08
C CYS A 99 -3.13 -7.07 6.34
N PHE A 100 -2.80 -8.10 5.56
CA PHE A 100 -3.79 -8.97 4.94
C PHE A 100 -4.70 -9.63 6.00
N MET A 101 -4.12 -10.20 7.06
CA MET A 101 -4.86 -10.82 8.16
C MET A 101 -5.70 -9.82 8.95
N ASP A 102 -5.14 -8.65 9.29
CA ASP A 102 -5.82 -7.61 10.06
C ASP A 102 -7.01 -7.01 9.26
N VAL A 103 -6.82 -6.73 7.96
CA VAL A 103 -7.91 -6.24 7.11
C VAL A 103 -8.95 -7.34 6.86
N GLN A 104 -8.55 -8.61 6.76
CA GLN A 104 -9.48 -9.74 6.68
C GLN A 104 -10.29 -9.90 7.96
N GLN A 105 -9.69 -9.70 9.14
CA GLN A 105 -10.39 -9.72 10.42
C GLN A 105 -11.40 -8.56 10.56
N ILE A 106 -11.05 -7.36 10.08
CA ILE A 106 -11.97 -6.21 9.99
C ILE A 106 -13.13 -6.50 9.02
N ALA A 107 -12.87 -7.18 7.90
CA ALA A 107 -13.90 -7.56 6.95
C ALA A 107 -14.85 -8.65 7.47
N LEU A 108 -14.35 -9.58 8.30
CA LEU A 108 -15.17 -10.59 8.97
C LEU A 108 -16.10 -10.00 10.04
N ALA A 109 -15.82 -8.79 10.54
CA ALA A 109 -16.72 -8.04 11.41
C ALA A 109 -17.90 -7.42 10.63
N THR A 110 -18.76 -8.30 10.08
CA THR A 110 -20.18 -8.14 9.72
C THR A 110 -20.71 -6.75 9.31
N SER A 111 -20.03 -6.03 8.40
CA SER A 111 -20.58 -4.82 7.77
C SER A 111 -20.21 -4.71 6.29
N PRO A 112 -21.17 -4.45 5.38
CA PRO A 112 -20.92 -4.19 3.96
C PRO A 112 -19.87 -3.08 3.70
N CYS A 113 -19.78 -2.12 4.62
CA CYS A 113 -18.82 -1.02 4.56
C CYS A 113 -17.37 -1.52 4.66
N ASN A 114 -17.12 -2.59 5.41
CA ASN A 114 -15.78 -3.13 5.65
C ASN A 114 -15.26 -3.89 4.43
N HIS A 115 -16.14 -4.58 3.69
CA HIS A 115 -15.78 -5.24 2.44
C HIS A 115 -15.33 -4.24 1.35
N ARG A 116 -15.86 -3.01 1.35
CA ARG A 116 -15.41 -1.96 0.40
C ARG A 116 -14.01 -1.44 0.72
N ILE A 117 -13.65 -1.37 2.01
CA ILE A 117 -12.30 -1.01 2.45
C ILE A 117 -11.32 -2.12 2.05
N LEU A 118 -11.69 -3.38 2.27
CA LEU A 118 -10.90 -4.55 1.88
C LEU A 118 -10.60 -4.58 0.38
N VAL A 119 -11.61 -4.31 -0.46
CA VAL A 119 -11.44 -4.24 -1.92
C VAL A 119 -10.42 -3.17 -2.31
N ARG A 120 -10.56 -1.95 -1.78
CA ARG A 120 -9.62 -0.86 -2.08
C ARG A 120 -8.20 -1.19 -1.63
N PHE A 121 -8.07 -1.83 -0.48
CA PHE A 121 -6.77 -2.27 0.03
C PHE A 121 -6.10 -3.28 -0.92
N TYR A 122 -6.81 -4.31 -1.35
CA TYR A 122 -6.27 -5.28 -2.30
C TYR A 122 -5.99 -4.68 -3.67
N GLU A 123 -6.81 -3.75 -4.15
CA GLU A 123 -6.52 -3.02 -5.40
C GLU A 123 -5.20 -2.22 -5.28
N SER A 124 -5.01 -1.46 -4.20
CA SER A 124 -3.77 -0.71 -3.98
C SER A 124 -2.55 -1.62 -3.86
N MET A 125 -2.67 -2.73 -3.14
CA MET A 125 -1.60 -3.72 -3.03
C MET A 125 -1.28 -4.37 -4.38
N ALA A 126 -2.29 -4.71 -5.18
CA ALA A 126 -2.08 -5.27 -6.51
C ALA A 126 -1.30 -4.29 -7.40
N LEU A 127 -1.68 -3.02 -7.43
CA LEU A 127 -0.98 -1.99 -8.21
C LEU A 127 0.49 -1.87 -7.80
N LEU A 128 0.78 -1.87 -6.50
CA LEU A 128 2.17 -1.86 -5.99
C LEU A 128 2.95 -3.09 -6.49
N GLN A 129 2.33 -4.28 -6.49
CA GLN A 129 2.98 -5.49 -7.00
C GLN A 129 3.22 -5.42 -8.51
N ILE A 130 2.34 -4.79 -9.28
CA ILE A 130 2.53 -4.54 -10.72
C ILE A 130 3.76 -3.65 -10.95
N GLU A 131 3.91 -2.57 -10.17
CA GLU A 131 5.07 -1.67 -10.25
C GLU A 131 6.37 -2.39 -9.90
N LYS A 132 6.33 -3.34 -8.95
CA LYS A 132 7.46 -4.21 -8.59
C LYS A 132 7.71 -5.36 -9.57
N ASN A 133 6.90 -5.50 -10.63
CA ASN A 133 6.90 -6.63 -11.56
C ASN A 133 6.61 -8.01 -10.92
N ASN A 134 5.97 -8.02 -9.74
CA ASN A 134 5.53 -9.24 -9.04
C ASN A 134 4.15 -9.68 -9.56
N TYR A 135 4.10 -10.11 -10.82
CA TYR A 135 2.84 -10.35 -11.54
C TYR A 135 2.00 -11.51 -10.97
N THR A 136 2.63 -12.54 -10.40
CA THR A 136 1.91 -13.67 -9.77
C THR A 136 1.07 -13.20 -8.59
N ILE A 137 1.68 -12.43 -7.68
CA ILE A 137 0.98 -11.87 -6.50
C ILE A 137 -0.08 -10.85 -6.95
N ALA A 138 0.22 -10.03 -7.96
CA ALA A 138 -0.76 -9.09 -8.49
C ALA A 138 -2.02 -9.80 -9.03
N LEU A 139 -1.88 -10.91 -9.74
CA LEU A 139 -3.01 -11.71 -10.21
C LEU A 139 -3.84 -12.25 -9.04
N GLU A 140 -3.21 -12.84 -8.02
CA GLU A 140 -3.92 -13.36 -6.84
C GLU A 140 -4.73 -12.28 -6.12
N LEU A 141 -4.15 -11.09 -5.94
CA LEU A 141 -4.82 -9.97 -5.29
C LEU A 141 -5.99 -9.44 -6.11
N LEU A 142 -5.83 -9.28 -7.43
CA LEU A 142 -6.91 -8.84 -8.31
C LEU A 142 -8.05 -9.87 -8.41
N SER A 143 -7.73 -11.17 -8.41
CA SER A 143 -8.75 -12.22 -8.34
C SER A 143 -9.54 -12.17 -7.04
N LYS A 144 -8.90 -11.90 -5.89
CA LYS A 144 -9.59 -11.68 -4.62
C LYS A 144 -10.50 -10.45 -4.66
N VAL A 145 -10.05 -9.34 -5.24
CA VAL A 145 -10.89 -8.15 -5.45
C VAL A 145 -12.14 -8.50 -6.24
N LEU A 146 -11.97 -9.18 -7.37
CA LEU A 146 -13.06 -9.55 -8.24
C LEU A 146 -14.08 -10.45 -7.53
N GLN A 147 -13.59 -11.45 -6.80
CA GLN A 147 -14.44 -12.34 -6.01
C GLN A 147 -15.29 -11.57 -4.99
N ILE A 148 -14.67 -10.72 -4.16
CA ILE A 148 -15.38 -9.92 -3.15
C ILE A 148 -16.36 -8.95 -3.82
N ALA A 149 -15.96 -8.31 -4.92
CA ALA A 149 -16.82 -7.37 -5.63
C ALA A 149 -18.08 -8.05 -6.20
N LEU A 150 -17.96 -9.30 -6.66
CA LEU A 150 -19.09 -10.10 -7.15
C LEU A 150 -19.96 -10.60 -6.00
N ASP A 151 -19.36 -11.17 -4.95
CA ASP A 151 -20.08 -11.73 -3.79
C ASP A 151 -20.95 -10.69 -3.09
N TYR A 152 -20.47 -9.44 -3.00
CA TYR A 152 -21.17 -8.33 -2.34
C TYR A 152 -21.83 -7.34 -3.30
N SER A 153 -21.93 -7.68 -4.60
CA SER A 153 -22.59 -6.86 -5.62
C SER A 153 -22.14 -5.39 -5.62
N PHE A 154 -20.82 -5.18 -5.54
CA PHE A 154 -20.25 -3.84 -5.54
C PHE A 154 -20.41 -3.12 -6.88
N ALA A 155 -20.22 -1.80 -6.83
CA ALA A 155 -20.35 -0.94 -8.00
C ALA A 155 -19.53 -1.49 -9.18
N SER A 156 -20.17 -1.55 -10.35
CA SER A 156 -19.60 -2.01 -11.61
C SER A 156 -18.26 -1.35 -11.94
N ASN A 157 -18.02 -0.12 -11.49
CA ASN A 157 -16.74 0.58 -11.66
C ASN A 157 -15.55 -0.21 -11.07
N ILE A 158 -15.69 -0.79 -9.87
CA ILE A 158 -14.62 -1.60 -9.24
C ILE A 158 -14.30 -2.80 -10.12
N ILE A 159 -15.34 -3.49 -10.58
CA ILE A 159 -15.21 -4.68 -11.43
C ILE A 159 -14.52 -4.31 -12.76
N ILE A 160 -14.90 -3.19 -13.38
CA ILE A 160 -14.30 -2.66 -14.61
C ILE A 160 -12.80 -2.36 -14.39
N HIS A 161 -12.45 -1.67 -13.31
CA HIS A 161 -11.05 -1.36 -12.98
C HIS A 161 -10.24 -2.64 -12.75
N THR A 162 -10.81 -3.61 -12.05
CA THR A 162 -10.16 -4.89 -11.75
C THR A 162 -9.86 -5.68 -13.03
N TYR A 163 -10.82 -5.80 -13.94
CA TYR A 163 -10.60 -6.43 -15.25
C TYR A 163 -9.56 -5.69 -16.09
N SER A 164 -9.59 -4.36 -16.11
CA SER A 164 -8.56 -3.56 -16.80
C SER A 164 -7.15 -3.84 -16.25
N ASN A 165 -7.01 -3.97 -14.93
CA ASN A 165 -5.72 -4.29 -14.30
C ASN A 165 -5.31 -5.74 -14.57
N LEU A 166 -6.23 -6.71 -14.54
CA LEU A 166 -5.94 -8.09 -14.93
C LEU A 166 -5.44 -8.17 -16.38
N GLY A 167 -6.08 -7.43 -17.29
CA GLY A 167 -5.64 -7.33 -18.69
C GLY A 167 -4.22 -6.77 -18.81
N LEU A 168 -3.88 -5.75 -18.01
CA LEU A 168 -2.53 -5.18 -17.96
C LEU A 168 -1.50 -6.22 -17.49
N VAL A 169 -1.80 -6.96 -16.43
CA VAL A 169 -0.89 -7.97 -15.87
C VAL A 169 -0.69 -9.12 -16.85
N TYR A 170 -1.76 -9.64 -17.45
CA TYR A 170 -1.66 -10.71 -18.45
C TYR A 170 -0.81 -10.30 -19.66
N ARG A 171 -0.97 -9.06 -20.13
CA ARG A 171 -0.11 -8.53 -21.21
C ARG A 171 1.35 -8.46 -20.79
N LYS A 172 1.65 -8.09 -19.55
CA LYS A 172 3.03 -8.02 -19.03
C LYS A 172 3.71 -9.38 -18.94
N ILE A 173 2.94 -10.45 -18.74
CA ILE A 173 3.45 -11.84 -18.79
C ILE A 173 3.30 -12.51 -20.16
N LEU A 174 3.08 -11.72 -21.22
CA LEU A 174 2.96 -12.17 -22.62
C LEU A 174 1.79 -13.14 -22.87
N ASN A 175 0.78 -13.14 -22.01
CA ASN A 175 -0.46 -13.87 -22.25
C ASN A 175 -1.48 -12.94 -22.90
N PHE A 176 -1.36 -12.75 -24.21
CA PHE A 176 -2.15 -11.80 -24.96
C PHE A 176 -3.64 -12.18 -25.02
N ASP A 177 -3.96 -13.46 -25.13
CA ASP A 177 -5.35 -13.94 -25.17
C ASP A 177 -6.12 -13.56 -23.91
N ARG A 178 -5.57 -13.89 -22.72
CA ARG A 178 -6.21 -13.50 -21.45
C ARG A 178 -6.22 -12.00 -21.26
N ALA A 179 -5.21 -11.27 -21.76
CA ALA A 179 -5.20 -9.83 -21.68
C ALA A 179 -6.38 -9.22 -22.45
N CYS A 180 -6.57 -9.64 -23.71
CA CYS A 180 -7.69 -9.24 -24.56
C CYS A 180 -9.03 -9.59 -23.93
N GLU A 181 -9.20 -10.83 -23.45
CA GLU A 181 -10.43 -11.29 -22.79
C GLU A 181 -10.82 -10.38 -21.61
N ASN A 182 -9.87 -10.05 -20.73
CA ASN A 182 -10.14 -9.21 -19.57
C ASN A 182 -10.51 -7.77 -19.98
N TYR A 183 -9.86 -7.18 -20.98
CA TYR A 183 -10.26 -5.86 -21.48
C TYR A 183 -11.65 -5.87 -22.13
N GLU A 184 -11.99 -6.92 -22.87
CA GLU A 184 -13.31 -7.09 -23.48
C GLU A 184 -14.42 -7.27 -22.43
N LEU A 185 -14.15 -8.02 -21.35
CA LEU A 185 -15.06 -8.12 -20.19
C LEU A 185 -15.30 -6.75 -19.55
N ALA A 186 -14.25 -5.94 -19.36
CA ALA A 186 -14.40 -4.59 -18.82
C ALA A 186 -15.28 -3.70 -19.71
N LEU A 187 -15.08 -3.73 -21.03
CA LEU A 187 -15.89 -2.97 -22.01
C LEU A 187 -17.34 -3.44 -22.07
N ASN A 188 -17.58 -4.75 -21.94
CA ASN A 188 -18.92 -5.31 -21.92
C ASN A 188 -19.72 -4.78 -20.71
N ILE A 189 -19.12 -4.76 -19.52
CA ILE A 189 -19.77 -4.24 -18.31
C ILE A 189 -20.07 -2.75 -18.47
N ILE A 190 -19.12 -1.97 -18.96
CA ILE A 190 -19.30 -0.55 -19.26
C ILE A 190 -20.53 -0.34 -20.15
N THR A 191 -20.64 -1.11 -21.22
CA THR A 191 -21.71 -0.98 -22.22
C THR A 191 -23.07 -1.41 -21.68
N GLN A 192 -23.11 -2.49 -20.89
CA GLN A 192 -24.37 -3.06 -20.39
C GLN A 192 -24.95 -2.29 -19.21
N SER A 193 -24.11 -1.80 -18.31
CA SER A 193 -24.55 -1.23 -17.04
C SER A 193 -24.70 0.29 -17.06
N ASN A 194 -24.26 0.98 -18.13
CA ASN A 194 -24.09 2.44 -18.14
C ASN A 194 -23.32 2.93 -16.89
N ALA A 195 -22.44 2.10 -16.33
CA ALA A 195 -21.70 2.36 -15.09
C ALA A 195 -20.91 3.66 -15.14
N LEU A 196 -20.45 3.99 -16.35
CA LEU A 196 -19.61 5.13 -16.64
C LEU A 196 -20.28 5.98 -17.73
N PRO A 197 -20.21 7.32 -17.60
CA PRO A 197 -20.57 8.19 -18.71
C PRO A 197 -19.76 7.85 -19.96
N LYS A 198 -20.35 8.02 -21.16
CA LYS A 198 -19.68 7.71 -22.44
C LYS A 198 -18.32 8.40 -22.64
N LEU A 199 -18.11 9.53 -21.98
CA LEU A 199 -16.87 10.33 -22.02
C LEU A 199 -15.92 10.02 -20.84
N HIS A 200 -16.17 8.96 -20.07
CA HIS A 200 -15.32 8.63 -18.94
C HIS A 200 -13.92 8.19 -19.42
N PRO A 201 -12.82 8.73 -18.85
CA PRO A 201 -11.46 8.44 -19.29
C PRO A 201 -11.11 6.95 -19.33
N LEU A 202 -11.73 6.13 -18.48
CA LEU A 202 -11.49 4.69 -18.46
C LEU A 202 -11.88 3.98 -19.76
N HIS A 203 -12.87 4.50 -20.51
CA HIS A 203 -13.20 3.95 -21.83
C HIS A 203 -12.00 3.99 -22.77
N SER A 204 -11.39 5.18 -22.92
CA SER A 204 -10.27 5.37 -23.84
C SER A 204 -9.04 4.58 -23.40
N VAL A 205 -8.79 4.51 -22.08
CA VAL A 205 -7.70 3.70 -21.53
C VAL A 205 -7.87 2.22 -21.89
N ILE A 206 -9.05 1.63 -21.67
CA ILE A 206 -9.27 0.21 -21.96
C ILE A 206 -9.19 -0.07 -23.47
N HIS A 207 -9.79 0.78 -24.31
CA HIS A 207 -9.70 0.64 -25.77
C HIS A 207 -8.26 0.73 -26.28
N ASN A 208 -7.49 1.70 -25.78
CA ASN A 208 -6.08 1.86 -26.16
C ASN A 208 -5.25 0.65 -25.72
N ASN A 209 -5.48 0.16 -24.49
CA ASN A 209 -4.79 -1.01 -24.00
C ASN A 209 -5.14 -2.27 -24.79
N LEU A 210 -6.41 -2.48 -25.16
CA LEU A 210 -6.84 -3.59 -25.99
C LEU A 210 -6.21 -3.53 -27.39
N ALA A 211 -6.25 -2.36 -28.03
CA ALA A 211 -5.64 -2.17 -29.35
C ALA A 211 -4.14 -2.44 -29.33
N TYR A 212 -3.45 -1.91 -28.31
CA TYR A 212 -2.02 -2.15 -28.12
C TYR A 212 -1.70 -3.62 -27.85
N THR A 213 -2.55 -4.33 -27.09
CA THR A 213 -2.39 -5.77 -26.84
C THR A 213 -2.52 -6.57 -28.12
N LYS A 214 -3.52 -6.27 -28.96
CA LYS A 214 -3.73 -6.95 -30.25
C LYS A 214 -2.58 -6.69 -31.22
N GLN A 215 -2.03 -5.47 -31.22
CA GLN A 215 -0.83 -5.17 -32.00
C GLN A 215 0.37 -6.01 -31.54
N LEU A 216 0.65 -6.04 -30.23
CA LEU A 216 1.74 -6.85 -29.69
C LEU A 216 1.58 -8.35 -29.98
N GLN A 217 0.34 -8.84 -29.97
CA GLN A 217 0.04 -10.23 -30.32
C GLN A 217 0.39 -10.52 -31.79
N ASN A 218 -0.08 -9.68 -32.72
CA ASN A 218 0.25 -9.83 -34.15
C ASN A 218 1.77 -9.77 -34.39
N ASP A 219 2.44 -8.79 -33.79
CA ASP A 219 3.90 -8.63 -33.92
C ASP A 219 4.65 -9.85 -33.36
N TYR A 220 4.13 -10.47 -32.29
CA TYR A 220 4.70 -11.68 -31.69
C TYR A 220 4.45 -12.92 -32.56
N ASP A 221 3.25 -13.07 -33.11
CA ASP A 221 2.88 -14.17 -33.99
C ASP A 221 3.63 -14.12 -35.33
N GLU A 222 3.90 -12.92 -35.87
CA GLU A 222 4.72 -12.73 -37.07
C GLU A 222 6.22 -13.06 -36.86
N ALA A 223 6.71 -12.95 -35.62
CA ALA A 223 8.11 -13.18 -35.28
C ALA A 223 8.47 -14.67 -35.05
N LEU A 224 7.47 -15.55 -34.94
CA LEU A 224 7.60 -16.97 -34.59
C LEU A 224 7.66 -17.88 -35.84
#